data_AF-A0A412GWW4-F1
#
_entry.id   AF-A0A412GWW4-F1
#
_cell.length_a   1.000
_cell.length_b   1.000
_cell.length_c   1.000
_cell.angle_alpha   90.00
_cell.angle_beta   90.00
_cell.angle_gamma   90.00
#
_symmetry.space_group_name_H-M   'P 1'
#
loop_
_entity.id
_entity.type
_entity.pdbx_description
1 polymer ?
#
loop_
_entity_poly.entity_id
_entity_poly.type
_entity_poly.pdbx_seq_one_letter_code
_entity_poly.pdbx_strand_id
1 'polypeptide(L)' 'MRKPLTKTQSVILTLFWAALCFVVLTSSPRIDGPLITMLLISGALVFIPIAKSMKNNKQ' A
#
# COMPACT_ATOMS: atom_id res chain seq x y z
N MET A 1 -20.82 -12.87 -5.10
CA MET A 1 -20.10 -13.35 -3.90
C MET A 1 -19.05 -12.32 -3.48
N ARG A 2 -19.33 -11.45 -2.49
CA ARG A 2 -18.32 -10.51 -1.98
C ARG A 2 -17.49 -11.24 -0.91
N LYS A 3 -16.38 -11.87 -1.32
CA LYS A 3 -15.43 -12.45 -0.38
C LYS A 3 -14.89 -11.31 0.51
N PRO A 4 -15.01 -11.40 1.84
CA PRO A 4 -14.39 -10.42 2.72
C PRO A 4 -12.88 -10.49 2.49
N LEU A 5 -12.28 -9.35 2.15
CA LEU A 5 -10.85 -9.24 1.94
C LEU A 5 -10.16 -9.61 3.26
N THR A 6 -9.55 -10.79 3.29
CA THR A 6 -8.92 -11.35 4.48
C THR A 6 -7.80 -10.40 4.93
N LYS A 7 -7.69 -10.18 6.25
CA LYS A 7 -6.68 -9.33 6.91
C LYS A 7 -5.28 -9.49 6.29
N THR A 8 -4.90 -10.73 6.00
CA THR A 8 -3.63 -11.11 5.38
C THR A 8 -3.43 -10.53 3.98
N GLN A 9 -4.48 -10.41 3.16
CA GLN A 9 -4.37 -9.83 1.82
C GLN A 9 -4.02 -8.34 1.87
N SER A 10 -4.59 -7.59 2.82
CA SER A 10 -4.22 -6.18 3.01
C SER A 10 -2.76 -6.04 3.45
N VAL A 11 -2.29 -6.90 4.36
CA VAL A 11 -0.90 -6.88 4.84
C VAL A 11 0.07 -7.25 3.72
N ILE A 12 -0.23 -8.29 2.94
CA ILE A 12 0.56 -8.70 1.77
C ILE A 12 0.63 -7.55 0.75
N LEU A 13 -0.49 -6.90 0.45
CA LEU A 13 -0.54 -5.77 -0.48
C LEU A 13 0.32 -4.60 0.02
N THR A 14 0.39 -4.36 1.33
CA THR A 14 1.21 -3.30 1.94
C THR A 14 2.70 -3.63 1.88
N LEU A 15 3.07 -4.88 2.16
CA LEU A 15 4.46 -5.32 2.03
C LEU A 15 4.94 -5.24 0.59
N PHE A 16 4.10 -5.68 -0.34
CA PHE A 16 4.35 -5.58 -1.77
C PHE A 16 4.46 -4.12 -2.23
N TRP A 17 3.58 -3.25 -1.71
CA TRP A 17 3.64 -1.80 -1.94
C TRP A 17 4.99 -1.20 -1.53
N ALA A 18 5.46 -1.52 -0.32
CA ALA A 18 6.75 -1.03 0.18
C ALA A 18 7.94 -1.55 -0.66
N ALA A 19 7.89 -2.81 -1.12
CA ALA A 19 8.90 -3.36 -2.02
C ALA A 19 8.90 -2.61 -3.37
N LEU A 20 7.73 -2.29 -3.93
CA LEU A 20 7.62 -1.47 -5.14
C LEU A 20 8.19 -0.06 -4.92
N CYS A 21 7.84 0.61 -3.81
CA CYS A 21 8.42 1.90 -3.44
C CYS A 21 9.95 1.86 -3.47
N PHE A 22 10.53 0.82 -2.87
CA PHE A 22 11.98 0.66 -2.78
C PHE A 22 12.63 0.47 -4.16
N VAL A 23 12.06 -0.36 -5.01
CA VAL A 23 12.55 -0.57 -6.39
C VAL A 23 12.45 0.72 -7.20
N VAL A 24 11.35 1.47 -7.07
CA VAL A 24 11.16 2.75 -7.79
C VAL A 24 12.13 3.82 -7.28
N LEU A 25 12.33 3.95 -5.96
CA LEU A 25 13.33 4.86 -5.40
C LEU A 25 14.74 4.51 -5.87
N THR A 26 15.07 3.22 -5.97
CA THR A 26 16.39 2.77 -6.39
C THR A 26 16.59 2.93 -7.90
N SER A 27 15.53 2.79 -8.69
CA SER A 27 15.58 2.83 -10.16
C SER A 27 15.40 4.23 -10.75
N SER A 28 14.94 5.21 -9.98
CA SER A 28 14.60 6.55 -10.48
C SER A 28 15.58 7.62 -9.95
N PRO A 29 16.79 7.75 -10.53
CA PRO A 29 17.76 8.81 -10.20
C PRO A 29 17.36 10.19 -10.75
N ARG A 30 16.28 10.27 -11.53
CA ARG A 30 15.65 11.50 -11.98
C ARG A 30 14.26 11.53 -11.37
N ILE A 31 13.93 12.61 -10.67
CA ILE A 31 12.68 12.76 -9.96
C ILE A 31 11.55 12.88 -10.98
N ASP A 32 10.99 11.73 -11.37
CA ASP A 32 9.76 11.63 -12.14
C ASP A 32 8.60 11.94 -11.17
N GLY A 33 8.41 13.23 -10.87
CA GLY A 33 7.36 13.73 -9.96
C GLY A 33 5.97 13.08 -10.14
N PRO A 34 5.53 12.76 -11.38
CA PRO A 34 4.30 11.99 -11.61
C PRO A 34 4.31 10.58 -11.00
N LEU A 35 5.43 9.84 -11.09
CA LEU A 35 5.57 8.49 -10.56
C LEU A 35 5.45 8.47 -9.03
N ILE A 36 6.11 9.42 -8.36
CA ILE A 36 6.03 9.59 -6.90
C ILE A 36 4.61 9.92 -6.45
N THR A 37 3.91 10.79 -7.20
CA THR A 37 2.53 11.17 -6.89
C THR A 37 1.58 9.97 -7.03
N MET A 38 1.75 9.18 -8.09
CA MET A 38 0.96 7.96 -8.32
C MET A 38 1.21 6.91 -7.23
N LEU A 39 2.45 6.82 -6.75
CA LEU A 39 2.81 6.02 -5.59
C LEU A 39 2.13 6.53 -4.31
N LEU A 40 2.20 7.81 -4.00
CA LEU A 40 1.55 8.37 -2.81
C LEU A 40 0.04 8.06 -2.77
N ILE A 41 -0.66 8.25 -3.89
CA ILE A 41 -2.10 7.98 -4.01
C ILE A 41 -2.39 6.49 -3.77
N SER A 42 -1.62 5.60 -4.39
CA SER A 42 -1.85 4.17 -4.24
C SER A 42 -1.44 3.67 -2.85
N GLY A 43 -0.41 4.24 -2.22
CA GLY A 43 -0.09 3.99 -0.81
C GLY A 43 -1.24 4.37 0.13
N ALA A 44 -1.90 5.51 -0.10
CA ALA A 44 -3.06 5.93 0.67
C ALA A 44 -4.23 4.95 0.54
N LEU A 45 -4.49 4.42 -0.68
CA LEU A 45 -5.51 3.40 -0.91
C LEU A 45 -5.21 2.09 -0.16
N VAL A 46 -3.95 1.65 -0.13
CA VAL A 46 -3.52 0.45 0.59
C VAL A 46 -3.58 0.66 2.12
N PHE A 47 -3.48 1.90 2.61
CA PHE A 47 -3.55 2.23 4.04
C PHE A 47 -4.96 2.14 4.63
N ILE A 48 -6.01 2.42 3.86
CA ILE A 48 -7.43 2.35 4.29
C ILE A 48 -7.79 0.98 4.91
N PRO A 49 -7.53 -0.17 4.26
CA PRO A 49 -7.83 -1.47 4.83
C PRO A 49 -6.95 -1.80 6.05
N ILE A 50 -5.72 -1.27 6.16
CA ILE A 50 -4.88 -1.42 7.37
C ILE A 50 -5.51 -0.69 8.56
N ALA A 51 -5.92 0.56 8.38
CA ALA A 51 -6.56 1.34 9.44
C ALA A 51 -7.84 0.65 9.94
N LYS A 52 -8.66 0.11 9.02
CA LYS A 52 -9.81 -0.73 9.36
C LYS A 52 -9.39 -2.03 10.06
N SER A 53 -8.26 -2.62 9.67
CA SER A 53 -7.72 -3.83 10.27
C SER A 53 -7.29 -3.64 11.73
N MET A 54 -6.56 -2.56 12.02
CA MET A 54 -6.10 -2.21 13.38
C MET A 54 -7.27 -1.88 14.30
N LYS A 55 -8.27 -1.13 13.80
CA LYS A 55 -9.45 -0.77 14.60
C LYS A 55 -10.22 -1.99 15.11
N ASN A 56 -10.19 -3.11 14.37
CA ASN A 56 -10.90 -4.33 14.74
C ASN A 56 -10.12 -5.28 15.67
N ASN A 57 -8.85 -5.00 15.97
CA ASN A 57 -8.07 -5.74 16.98
C ASN A 57 -8.15 -5.06 18.37
N LYS A 58 -8.82 -3.91 18.47
CA LYS A 58 -9.11 -3.22 19.72
C LYS A 58 -10.54 -3.51 20.23
N GLN A 59 -11.23 -4.48 19.63
CA GLN A 59 -12.57 -4.92 20.00
C GLN A 59 -12.57 -6.42 20.30
#